data_AF-A0A7W5T8T8-F1
#
_entry.id   AF-A0A7W5T8T8-F1
#
_cell.length_a   1.000
_cell.length_b   1.000
_cell.length_c   1.000
_cell.angle_alpha   90.00
_cell.angle_beta   90.00
_cell.angle_gamma   90.00
#
_symmetry.space_group_name_H-M   'P 1'
#
loop_
_entity.id
_entity.type
_entity.pdbx_description
1 polymer ?
#
loop_
_entity_poly.entity_id
_entity_poly.type
_entity_poly.pdbx_seq_one_letter_code
_entity_poly.pdbx_strand_id
1 'polypeptide(L)'
;MSEPNETAFVSELIRAANQIEKLTDHEVKQLLFRSIVMARDLREAVGIPGSGTPEDAVVRLYDIAVAVDQVSPAARTGALLEAAGLIRDLRIVVESGTKLALWQPVSQPVT
;
A
#
# COMPACT_ATOMS: atom_id res chain seq x y z
N MET A 1 -8.62 -20.70 -2.37
CA MET A 1 -9.94 -20.06 -2.20
C MET A 1 -9.78 -18.81 -1.32
N SER A 2 -9.18 -17.78 -1.87
CA SER A 2 -9.26 -16.43 -1.33
C SER A 2 -9.86 -15.56 -2.44
N GLU A 3 -10.35 -14.36 -2.13
CA GLU A 3 -10.85 -13.33 -3.08
C GLU A 3 -12.37 -13.20 -3.25
N PRO A 4 -13.02 -12.75 -2.17
CA PRO A 4 -13.87 -11.55 -2.28
C PRO A 4 -13.32 -10.33 -1.54
N ASN A 5 -12.30 -10.52 -0.68
CA ASN A 5 -11.92 -9.53 0.34
C ASN A 5 -11.09 -8.35 -0.23
N GLU A 6 -10.17 -8.60 -1.16
CA GLU A 6 -9.23 -7.58 -1.64
C GLU A 6 -9.88 -6.58 -2.61
N THR A 7 -10.66 -7.06 -3.61
CA THR A 7 -11.44 -6.19 -4.51
C THR A 7 -12.45 -5.34 -3.77
N ALA A 8 -13.12 -5.93 -2.77
CA ALA A 8 -14.06 -5.21 -1.93
C ALA A 8 -13.34 -4.14 -1.11
N PHE A 9 -12.15 -4.46 -0.59
CA PHE A 9 -11.33 -3.51 0.16
C PHE A 9 -10.81 -2.36 -0.72
N VAL A 10 -10.35 -2.62 -1.95
CA VAL A 10 -10.00 -1.54 -2.90
C VAL A 10 -11.19 -0.62 -3.15
N SER A 11 -12.39 -1.19 -3.31
CA SER A 11 -13.62 -0.41 -3.48
C SER A 11 -13.97 0.40 -2.23
N GLU A 12 -13.72 -0.15 -1.04
CA GLU A 12 -13.86 0.53 0.25
C GLU A 12 -12.93 1.75 0.34
N LEU A 13 -11.66 1.62 -0.03
CA LEU A 13 -10.68 2.71 -0.04
C LEU A 13 -11.07 3.83 -1.00
N ILE A 14 -11.50 3.50 -2.21
CA ILE A 14 -11.97 4.50 -3.20
C ILE A 14 -13.20 5.23 -2.68
N ARG A 15 -14.16 4.51 -2.09
CA ARG A 15 -15.36 5.13 -1.49
C ARG A 15 -15.00 6.04 -0.33
N ALA A 16 -14.09 5.61 0.54
CA ALA A 16 -13.59 6.40 1.66
C ALA A 16 -12.90 7.68 1.19
N ALA A 17 -12.06 7.59 0.16
CA ALA A 17 -11.39 8.74 -0.45
C ALA A 17 -12.39 9.77 -1.02
N ASN A 18 -13.46 9.29 -1.65
CA ASN A 18 -14.53 10.13 -2.21
C ASN A 18 -15.47 10.75 -1.16
N GLN A 19 -15.40 10.30 0.09
CA GLN A 19 -16.27 10.73 1.18
C GLN A 19 -15.42 11.18 2.38
N ILE A 20 -14.23 11.71 2.14
CA ILE A 20 -13.22 11.94 3.18
C ILE A 20 -13.73 12.83 4.31
N GLU A 21 -14.60 13.79 3.99
CA GLU A 21 -15.27 14.69 4.93
C GLU A 21 -16.23 13.99 5.91
N LYS A 22 -16.61 12.74 5.63
CA LYS A 22 -17.47 11.92 6.50
C LYS A 22 -16.69 10.99 7.41
N LEU A 23 -15.38 10.86 7.19
CA LEU A 23 -14.53 9.95 7.97
C LEU A 23 -13.88 10.70 9.13
N THR A 24 -13.81 10.01 10.27
CA THR A 24 -12.99 10.40 11.39
C THR A 24 -11.51 10.10 11.13
N ASP A 25 -10.63 10.81 11.83
CA ASP A 25 -9.18 10.56 11.81
C ASP A 25 -8.84 9.10 12.14
N HIS A 26 -9.60 8.49 13.07
CA HIS A 26 -9.43 7.09 13.43
C HIS A 26 -9.78 6.14 12.29
N GLU A 27 -10.89 6.37 11.58
CA GLU A 27 -11.29 5.55 10.43
C GLU A 27 -10.27 5.62 9.29
N VAL A 28 -9.78 6.83 8.97
CA VAL A 28 -8.72 7.01 7.96
C VAL A 28 -7.45 6.25 8.38
N LYS A 29 -7.03 6.39 9.64
CA LYS A 29 -5.84 5.71 10.18
C LYS A 29 -5.97 4.19 10.08
N GLN A 30 -7.11 3.63 10.44
CA GLN A 30 -7.38 2.18 10.35
C GLN A 30 -7.33 1.69 8.89
N LEU A 31 -7.95 2.41 7.96
CA LEU A 31 -7.91 2.06 6.54
C LEU A 31 -6.48 2.06 5.98
N LEU A 32 -5.68 3.07 6.34
CA LEU A 32 -4.28 3.16 5.89
C LEU A 32 -3.42 2.05 6.48
N PHE A 33 -3.52 1.75 7.78
CA PHE A 33 -2.77 0.63 8.37
C PHE A 33 -3.16 -0.72 7.79
N ARG A 34 -4.45 -0.98 7.58
CA ARG A 34 -4.93 -2.20 6.92
C ARG A 34 -4.37 -2.31 5.50
N SER A 35 -4.33 -1.19 4.77
CA SER A 35 -3.76 -1.14 3.42
C SER A 35 -2.26 -1.43 3.41
N ILE A 36 -1.52 -0.89 4.38
CA ILE A 36 -0.07 -1.11 4.51
C ILE A 36 0.23 -2.59 4.74
N VAL A 37 -0.51 -3.26 5.64
CA VAL A 37 -0.35 -4.70 5.89
C VAL A 37 -0.62 -5.49 4.62
N MET A 38 -1.75 -5.25 3.96
CA MET A 38 -2.11 -5.96 2.72
C MET A 38 -1.09 -5.74 1.59
N ALA A 39 -0.62 -4.51 1.40
CA ALA A 39 0.38 -4.20 0.39
C ALA A 39 1.72 -4.91 0.66
N ARG A 40 2.14 -5.02 1.94
CA ARG A 40 3.34 -5.77 2.33
C ARG A 40 3.19 -7.26 2.01
N ASP A 41 2.08 -7.86 2.39
CA ASP A 41 1.80 -9.28 2.14
C ASP A 41 1.80 -9.59 0.64
N LEU A 42 1.15 -8.75 -0.17
CA LEU A 42 1.11 -8.90 -1.63
C LEU A 42 2.50 -8.72 -2.28
N ARG A 43 3.32 -7.78 -1.78
CA ARG A 43 4.70 -7.60 -2.25
C ARG A 43 5.55 -8.83 -1.98
N GLU A 44 5.50 -9.35 -0.77
CA GLU A 44 6.25 -10.55 -0.38
C GLU A 44 5.84 -11.76 -1.23
N ALA A 45 4.54 -11.89 -1.54
CA ALA A 45 4.03 -12.96 -2.39
C ALA A 45 4.63 -12.97 -3.83
N VAL A 46 5.08 -11.81 -4.33
CA VAL A 46 5.69 -11.67 -5.67
C VAL A 46 7.20 -11.49 -5.64
N GLY A 47 7.83 -11.53 -4.46
CA GLY A 47 9.28 -11.40 -4.29
C GLY A 47 9.79 -9.95 -4.19
N ILE A 48 8.90 -8.98 -3.96
CA ILE A 48 9.26 -7.60 -3.63
C ILE A 48 9.41 -7.47 -2.11
N PRO A 49 10.44 -6.79 -1.58
CA PRO A 49 10.51 -6.46 -0.16
C PRO A 49 9.27 -5.69 0.33
N GLY A 50 8.74 -6.03 1.51
CA GLY A 50 7.54 -5.39 2.05
C GLY A 50 7.64 -3.85 2.16
N SER A 51 8.84 -3.32 2.41
CA SER A 51 9.15 -1.87 2.37
C SER A 51 10.59 -1.62 1.97
N GLY A 52 10.89 -0.40 1.52
CA GLY A 52 12.23 0.03 1.12
C GLY A 52 12.65 1.39 1.68
N THR A 53 12.94 2.33 0.79
CA THR A 53 13.44 3.67 1.12
C THR A 53 12.31 4.61 1.58
N PRO A 54 12.59 5.84 2.03
CA PRO A 54 11.55 6.84 2.31
C PRO A 54 10.64 7.14 1.12
N GLU A 55 11.13 6.95 -0.11
CA GLU A 55 10.34 7.09 -1.34
C GLU A 55 9.48 5.86 -1.68
N ASP A 56 9.42 4.88 -0.79
CA ASP A 56 8.49 3.77 -0.91
C ASP A 56 7.07 4.22 -0.52
N ALA A 57 6.08 3.90 -1.36
CA ALA A 57 4.67 4.13 -1.09
C ALA A 57 4.23 3.61 0.28
N VAL A 58 4.69 2.43 0.71
CA VAL A 58 4.34 1.87 2.03
C VAL A 58 4.87 2.74 3.17
N VAL A 59 6.03 3.38 2.99
CA VAL A 59 6.61 4.30 3.99
C VAL A 59 5.84 5.62 4.00
N ARG A 60 5.58 6.21 2.83
CA ARG A 60 4.75 7.44 2.74
C ARG A 60 3.35 7.25 3.32
N LEU A 61 2.70 6.12 3.05
CA LEU A 61 1.39 5.79 3.61
C LEU A 61 1.44 5.65 5.14
N TYR A 62 2.53 5.09 5.68
CA TYR A 62 2.74 5.03 7.13
C TYR A 62 2.87 6.43 7.72
N ASP A 63 3.66 7.30 7.10
CA ASP A 63 3.85 8.68 7.56
C ASP A 63 2.53 9.46 7.61
N ILE A 64 1.69 9.31 6.58
CA ILE A 64 0.34 9.90 6.58
C ILE A 64 -0.56 9.27 7.65
N ALA A 65 -0.49 7.95 7.86
CA ALA A 65 -1.31 7.27 8.87
C ALA A 65 -0.96 7.68 10.31
N VAL A 66 0.31 7.94 10.60
CA VAL A 66 0.74 8.42 11.93
C VAL A 66 0.43 9.88 12.16
N ALA A 67 0.47 10.71 11.10
CA ALA A 67 0.19 12.15 11.15
C ALA A 67 -1.21 12.52 10.67
N VAL A 68 -2.16 11.58 10.72
CA VAL A 68 -3.49 11.74 10.09
C VAL A 68 -4.21 13.01 10.54
N ASP A 69 -4.10 13.37 11.82
CA ASP A 69 -4.70 14.54 12.47
C ASP A 69 -4.05 15.88 12.06
N GLN A 70 -2.86 15.81 11.47
CA GLN A 70 -2.03 16.98 11.10
C GLN A 70 -2.02 17.25 9.59
N VAL A 71 -2.44 16.28 8.78
CA VAL A 71 -2.44 16.40 7.31
C VAL A 71 -3.80 16.85 6.78
N SER A 72 -3.77 17.52 5.61
CA SER A 72 -4.98 18.04 4.97
C SER A 72 -5.91 16.91 4.50
N PRO A 73 -7.23 17.17 4.36
CA PRO A 73 -8.15 16.20 3.75
C PRO A 73 -7.69 15.71 2.38
N ALA A 74 -7.10 16.60 1.56
CA ALA A 74 -6.55 16.24 0.25
C ALA A 74 -5.39 15.23 0.35
N ALA A 75 -4.51 15.37 1.34
CA ALA A 75 -3.45 14.40 1.58
C ALA A 75 -4.00 13.04 2.02
N ARG A 76 -5.04 13.03 2.88
CA ARG A 76 -5.73 11.80 3.29
C ARG A 76 -6.42 11.10 2.12
N THR A 77 -7.16 11.86 1.29
CA THR A 77 -7.76 11.35 0.04
C THR A 77 -6.69 10.77 -0.88
N GLY A 78 -5.59 11.49 -1.10
CA GLY A 78 -4.47 11.03 -1.91
C GLY A 78 -3.89 9.72 -1.41
N ALA A 79 -3.65 9.59 -0.10
CA ALA A 79 -3.12 8.38 0.50
C ALA A 79 -4.07 7.17 0.35
N LEU A 80 -5.39 7.37 0.53
CA LEU A 80 -6.37 6.29 0.32
C LEU A 80 -6.42 5.83 -1.14
N LEU A 81 -6.30 6.75 -2.10
CA LEU A 81 -6.25 6.42 -3.53
C LEU A 81 -4.92 5.75 -3.93
N GLU A 82 -3.80 6.22 -3.39
CA GLU A 82 -2.48 5.60 -3.60
C GLU A 82 -2.47 4.17 -3.05
N ALA A 83 -3.01 3.96 -1.84
CA ALA A 83 -3.18 2.63 -1.26
C ALA A 83 -4.06 1.71 -2.13
N ALA A 84 -5.19 2.22 -2.62
CA ALA A 84 -6.09 1.47 -3.50
C ALA A 84 -5.42 1.07 -4.82
N GLY A 85 -4.67 1.99 -5.43
CA GLY A 85 -3.87 1.73 -6.64
C GLY A 85 -2.79 0.68 -6.40
N LEU A 86 -1.99 0.85 -5.35
CA LEU A 86 -0.92 -0.07 -4.99
C LEU A 86 -1.43 -1.51 -4.79
N ILE A 87 -2.50 -1.69 -4.02
CA ILE A 87 -3.09 -3.02 -3.77
C ILE A 87 -3.62 -3.62 -5.07
N ARG A 88 -4.34 -2.83 -5.87
CA ARG A 88 -4.88 -3.28 -7.16
C ARG A 88 -3.78 -3.75 -8.11
N ASP A 89 -2.72 -2.97 -8.23
CA ASP A 89 -1.61 -3.27 -9.14
C ASP A 89 -0.84 -4.52 -8.68
N LEU A 90 -0.54 -4.62 -7.38
CA LEU A 90 0.11 -5.81 -6.82
C LEU A 90 -0.74 -7.07 -7.01
N ARG A 91 -2.06 -6.97 -6.83
CA ARG A 91 -2.98 -8.10 -7.07
C ARG A 91 -2.94 -8.56 -8.52
N ILE A 92 -2.93 -7.65 -9.48
CA ILE A 92 -2.79 -8.01 -10.91
C ILE A 92 -1.49 -8.80 -11.15
N VAL A 93 -0.38 -8.40 -10.51
CA VAL A 93 0.91 -9.11 -10.61
C VAL A 93 0.85 -10.49 -9.95
N VAL A 94 0.17 -10.62 -8.82
CA VAL A 94 -0.06 -11.93 -8.16
C VAL A 94 -0.89 -12.84 -9.06
N GLU A 95 -2.01 -12.34 -9.58
CA GLU A 95 -2.94 -13.07 -10.45
C GLU A 95 -2.30 -13.48 -11.77
N SER A 96 -1.40 -12.66 -12.33
CA SER A 96 -0.66 -12.99 -13.55
C SER A 96 0.39 -14.08 -13.35
N GLY A 97 0.67 -14.49 -12.11
CA GLY A 97 1.70 -15.47 -11.76
C GLY A 97 3.12 -14.93 -11.93
N THR A 98 3.29 -13.61 -12.05
CA THR A 98 4.59 -12.97 -12.22
C THR A 98 5.40 -13.08 -10.92
N LYS A 99 6.68 -13.47 -11.04
CA LYS A 99 7.64 -13.50 -9.94
C LYS A 99 8.78 -12.54 -10.24
N LEU A 100 9.08 -11.68 -9.28
CA LEU A 100 10.14 -10.69 -9.38
C LEU A 100 11.31 -11.12 -8.51
N ALA A 101 12.52 -10.89 -9.00
CA ALA A 101 13.75 -11.11 -8.26
C ALA A 101 14.62 -9.86 -8.39
N LEU A 102 15.08 -9.33 -7.26
CA LEU A 102 16.09 -8.29 -7.26
C LEU A 102 17.42 -8.91 -7.65
N TRP A 103 17.97 -8.50 -8.78
CA TRP A 103 19.32 -8.88 -9.15
C TRP A 103 20.31 -8.27 -8.16
N GLN A 104 21.14 -9.11 -7.54
CA GLN A 104 22.27 -8.66 -6.74
C GLN A 104 23.55 -8.81 -7.58
N PRO A 105 24.31 -7.73 -7.85
CA PRO A 105 25.64 -7.86 -8.40
C PRO A 105 26.52 -8.65 -7.45
N VAL A 106 27.24 -9.65 -7.96
CA VAL A 106 28.32 -10.30 -7.21
C VAL A 106 29.34 -9.22 -6.88
N SER A 107 29.47 -8.86 -5.61
CA SER A 107 30.57 -8.00 -5.16
C SER A 107 31.89 -8.74 -5.43
N GLN A 108 32.65 -8.28 -6.42
CA GLN A 108 34.01 -8.78 -6.61
C GLN A 108 34.84 -8.41 -5.38
N PRO A 109 35.61 -9.35 -4.80
CA PRO A 109 36.51 -9.01 -3.70
C PRO A 109 37.53 -8.00 -4.22
N VAL A 110 37.55 -6.83 -3.59
CA VAL A 110 38.60 -5.83 -3.82
C VAL A 110 39.89 -6.45 -3.30
N THR A 111 40.83 -6.72 -4.21
CA THR A 111 42.17 -7.25 -3.89
C THR A 111 43.12 -6.10 -3.62
#